data_AF-A0A177C707-F1
#
_entry.id   AF-A0A177C707-F1
#
_cell.length_a   1.000
_cell.length_b   1.000
_cell.length_c   1.000
_cell.angle_alpha   90.00
_cell.angle_beta   90.00
_cell.angle_gamma   90.00
#
_symmetry.space_group_name_H-M   'P 1'
#
loop_
_entity.id
_entity.type
_entity.pdbx_description
1 polymer ?
#
loop_
_entity_poly.entity_id
_entity_poly.type
_entity_poly.pdbx_seq_one_letter_code
_entity_poly.pdbx_strand_id
1 'polypeptide(L)'
;MLALPRSGPILFGCLLFVAIITYSLPLSSPIFIRRQLEMESLSQPFTIKINGKPVAPVDPKADNVVQAQLGSEAATFELKNGRLVSGDWILGRNLTEDRSMAPKKVSWFKDGTEPATRLHPVTAFEEGGEHKLKFGGGSLIAEDGGVFVDLFGGEEAVAALQLQFKE
;
A
#
# COMPACT_ATOMS: atom_id res chain seq x y z
N MET A 1 -84.12 14.95 -9.90
CA MET A 1 -82.97 14.78 -10.80
C MET A 1 -82.51 16.17 -11.22
N LEU A 2 -81.20 16.35 -11.29
CA LEU A 2 -80.43 17.52 -10.81
C LEU A 2 -80.67 18.90 -11.48
N ALA A 3 -80.36 19.89 -10.64
CA ALA A 3 -80.46 21.33 -10.74
C ALA A 3 -79.69 21.99 -11.91
N LEU A 4 -80.31 23.00 -12.51
CA LEU A 4 -79.68 24.22 -13.04
C LEU A 4 -79.62 25.26 -11.88
N PRO A 5 -79.04 26.48 -11.98
CA PRO A 5 -78.49 27.15 -13.17
C PRO A 5 -77.23 28.06 -12.95
N ARG A 6 -76.66 28.48 -14.09
CA ARG A 6 -76.22 29.85 -14.49
C ARG A 6 -75.22 30.70 -13.67
N SER A 7 -74.21 31.12 -14.44
CA SER A 7 -73.84 32.53 -14.75
C SER A 7 -72.83 33.26 -13.87
N GLY A 8 -71.76 33.74 -14.51
CA GLY A 8 -71.06 34.98 -14.12
C GLY A 8 -69.53 34.92 -14.14
N PRO A 9 -68.84 35.79 -14.92
CA PRO A 9 -67.39 35.96 -14.92
C PRO A 9 -66.94 37.06 -13.95
N ILE A 10 -65.62 37.20 -13.68
CA ILE A 10 -64.83 38.46 -13.54
C ILE A 10 -63.53 38.26 -12.71
N LEU A 11 -62.47 38.88 -13.24
CA LEU A 11 -61.12 39.21 -12.76
C LEU A 11 -60.85 39.32 -11.24
N PHE A 12 -59.68 38.85 -10.79
CA PHE A 12 -58.78 39.33 -9.71
C PHE A 12 -57.63 38.30 -9.68
N GLY A 13 -56.33 38.60 -9.54
CA GLY A 13 -55.57 39.79 -9.25
C GLY A 13 -54.09 39.39 -9.25
N CYS A 14 -53.24 40.36 -9.49
CA CYS A 14 -51.79 40.28 -9.42
C CYS A 14 -51.33 39.82 -8.03
N LEU A 15 -50.45 38.81 -7.93
CA LEU A 15 -49.57 38.64 -6.78
C LEU A 15 -48.34 37.80 -7.16
N LEU A 16 -47.30 38.55 -7.48
CA LEU A 16 -45.89 38.30 -7.25
C LEU A 16 -45.60 37.09 -6.32
N PHE A 17 -45.29 35.93 -6.88
CA PHE A 17 -44.57 34.88 -6.16
C PHE A 17 -43.12 34.90 -6.60
N VAL A 18 -42.31 35.61 -5.82
CA VAL A 18 -40.86 35.46 -5.81
C VAL A 18 -40.57 34.06 -5.28
N ALA A 19 -40.41 33.09 -6.18
CA ALA A 19 -39.87 31.79 -5.82
C ALA A 19 -38.36 31.96 -5.60
N ILE A 20 -37.96 32.07 -4.34
CA ILE A 20 -36.58 31.92 -3.91
C ILE A 20 -36.20 30.46 -4.20
N ILE A 21 -35.61 30.21 -5.37
CA ILE A 21 -34.98 28.94 -5.68
C ILE A 21 -33.69 28.90 -4.87
N THR A 22 -33.78 28.25 -3.72
CA THR A 22 -32.61 27.85 -2.94
C THR A 22 -31.74 26.94 -3.79
N TYR A 23 -30.49 27.38 -3.97
CA TYR A 23 -29.45 26.70 -4.71
C TYR A 23 -29.23 25.28 -4.20
N SER A 24 -29.42 24.27 -5.06
CA SER A 24 -28.81 22.95 -4.88
C SER A 24 -27.54 22.93 -5.74
N LEU A 25 -26.44 23.36 -5.14
CA LEU A 25 -25.11 23.11 -5.71
C LEU A 25 -24.89 21.59 -5.63
N PRO A 26 -24.56 20.89 -6.74
CA PRO A 26 -24.17 19.50 -6.64
C PRO A 26 -22.95 19.44 -5.74
N LEU A 27 -23.02 18.58 -4.70
CA LEU A 27 -21.88 18.25 -3.88
C LEU A 27 -20.73 17.89 -4.82
N SER A 28 -19.77 18.82 -4.94
CA SER A 28 -18.43 18.49 -5.38
C SER A 28 -18.01 17.36 -4.47
N SER A 29 -17.89 16.15 -5.03
CA SER A 29 -17.27 15.03 -4.35
C SER A 29 -16.03 15.56 -3.64
N PRO A 30 -15.82 15.30 -2.34
CA PRO A 30 -14.52 15.55 -1.78
C PRO A 30 -13.57 14.75 -2.66
N ILE A 31 -12.68 15.44 -3.37
CA ILE A 31 -11.49 14.81 -3.92
C ILE A 31 -10.82 14.26 -2.68
N PHE A 32 -11.10 12.99 -2.40
CA PHE A 32 -10.53 12.25 -1.29
C PHE A 32 -9.09 12.06 -1.71
N ILE A 33 -8.28 13.10 -1.50
CA ILE A 33 -6.84 12.99 -1.52
C ILE A 33 -6.54 12.06 -0.35
N ARG A 34 -6.60 10.75 -0.59
CA ARG A 34 -5.93 9.78 0.26
C ARG A 34 -4.48 10.22 0.26
N ARG A 35 -4.04 10.88 1.33
CA ARG A 35 -2.62 10.92 1.64
C ARG A 35 -2.21 9.47 1.75
N GLN A 36 -1.48 8.97 0.75
CA GLN A 36 -0.66 7.78 0.95
C GLN A 36 0.34 8.16 2.04
N LEU A 37 0.06 7.73 3.27
CA LEU A 37 0.98 7.86 4.37
C LEU A 37 2.07 6.82 4.11
N GLU A 38 3.19 7.28 3.55
CA GLU A 38 4.40 6.47 3.55
C GLU A 38 4.92 6.41 4.98
N MET A 39 5.13 5.19 5.47
CA MET A 39 5.50 4.88 6.85
C MET A 39 6.84 4.15 6.85
N GLU A 40 7.78 4.66 7.63
CA GLU A 40 9.07 4.01 7.85
C GLU A 40 9.05 3.06 9.07
N SER A 41 7.93 2.97 9.78
CA SER A 41 7.75 2.06 10.91
C SER A 41 6.32 1.56 10.98
N LEU A 42 6.15 0.28 11.32
CA LEU A 42 4.85 -0.31 11.61
C LEU A 42 4.83 -0.77 13.07
N SER A 43 3.71 -0.55 13.76
CA SER A 43 3.58 -0.84 15.19
C SER A 43 3.47 -2.32 15.51
N GLN A 44 3.11 -3.14 14.51
CA GLN A 44 2.89 -4.58 14.68
C GLN A 44 3.81 -5.40 13.78
N PRO A 45 4.24 -6.58 14.25
CA PRO A 45 4.93 -7.55 13.41
C PRO A 45 4.02 -8.08 12.31
N PHE A 46 4.63 -8.50 11.20
CA PHE A 46 3.90 -8.98 10.04
C PHE A 46 4.70 -10.01 9.25
N THR A 47 4.03 -10.66 8.31
CA THR A 47 4.68 -11.54 7.32
C THR A 47 4.52 -10.94 5.93
N ILE A 48 5.48 -11.22 5.06
CA ILE A 48 5.47 -10.75 3.67
C ILE A 48 5.14 -11.94 2.78
N LYS A 49 4.16 -11.77 1.89
CA LYS A 49 3.84 -12.73 0.84
C LYS A 49 4.00 -12.08 -0.53
N ILE A 50 4.61 -12.80 -1.46
CA ILE A 50 4.75 -12.42 -2.86
C ILE A 50 4.08 -13.52 -3.66
N ASN A 51 3.07 -13.16 -4.45
CA ASN A 51 2.26 -14.12 -5.22
C ASN A 51 1.70 -15.27 -4.32
N GLY A 52 1.26 -14.92 -3.11
CA GLY A 52 0.71 -15.86 -2.13
C GLY A 52 1.72 -16.72 -1.37
N LYS A 53 2.99 -16.73 -1.76
CA LYS A 53 4.06 -17.48 -1.07
C LYS A 53 4.80 -16.59 -0.08
N PRO A 54 5.09 -17.07 1.14
CA PRO A 54 5.81 -16.28 2.13
C PRO A 54 7.31 -16.19 1.81
N VAL A 55 7.92 -15.07 2.24
CA VAL A 55 9.38 -14.95 2.29
C VAL A 55 9.91 -15.87 3.39
N ALA A 56 10.84 -16.76 3.01
CA ALA A 56 11.40 -17.76 3.90
C ALA A 56 12.35 -17.13 4.94
N PRO A 57 12.39 -17.63 6.18
CA PRO A 57 13.41 -17.25 7.13
C PRO A 57 14.80 -17.67 6.63
N VAL A 58 15.82 -16.96 7.09
CA VAL A 58 17.22 -17.28 6.81
C VAL A 58 17.70 -18.41 7.72
N ASP A 59 18.54 -19.30 7.17
CA ASP A 59 19.22 -20.33 7.97
C ASP A 59 20.14 -19.63 9.01
N PRO A 60 20.05 -19.97 10.31
CA PRO A 60 20.93 -19.41 11.34
C PRO A 60 22.43 -19.55 11.06
N LYS A 61 22.83 -20.49 10.20
CA LYS A 61 24.23 -20.76 9.81
C LYS A 61 24.61 -20.14 8.46
N ALA A 62 23.72 -19.37 7.83
CA ALA A 62 24.01 -18.71 6.56
C ALA A 62 25.15 -17.68 6.70
N ASP A 63 25.78 -17.38 5.57
CA ASP A 63 26.74 -16.28 5.46
C ASP A 63 26.09 -14.93 5.76
N ASN A 64 26.91 -13.91 6.08
CA ASN A 64 26.44 -12.57 6.45
C ASN A 64 25.52 -11.89 5.42
N VAL A 65 25.56 -12.33 4.16
CA VAL A 65 24.66 -11.88 3.10
C VAL A 65 24.18 -13.09 2.31
N VAL A 66 22.86 -13.29 2.25
CA VAL A 66 22.26 -14.38 1.46
C VAL A 66 21.01 -13.87 0.74
N GLN A 67 20.86 -14.23 -0.54
CA GLN A 67 19.69 -13.82 -1.31
C GLN A 67 18.41 -14.38 -0.68
N ALA A 68 17.39 -13.54 -0.55
CA ALA A 68 16.12 -13.95 -0.01
C ALA A 68 15.37 -14.86 -0.99
N GLN A 69 14.66 -15.84 -0.44
CA GLN A 69 13.94 -16.86 -1.17
C GLN A 69 12.51 -16.95 -0.64
N LEU A 70 11.60 -17.42 -1.49
CA LEU A 70 10.27 -17.85 -1.07
C LEU A 70 10.33 -19.26 -0.48
N GLY A 71 9.47 -19.55 0.49
CA GLY A 71 9.46 -20.85 1.17
C GLY A 71 8.09 -21.27 1.65
N SER A 72 8.05 -22.37 2.41
CA SER A 72 6.84 -22.85 3.09
C SER A 72 6.60 -22.18 4.44
N GLU A 73 7.68 -21.78 5.12
CA GLU A 73 7.65 -21.07 6.39
C GLU A 73 7.76 -19.57 6.17
N ALA A 74 7.05 -18.79 6.99
CA ALA A 74 7.07 -17.33 6.90
C ALA A 74 8.01 -16.74 7.92
N ALA A 75 8.92 -15.87 7.46
CA ALA A 75 9.65 -14.98 8.36
C ALA A 75 8.71 -13.93 8.95
N THR A 76 8.89 -13.64 10.23
CA THR A 76 8.20 -12.54 10.94
C THR A 76 9.08 -11.30 10.88
N PHE A 77 8.49 -10.19 10.46
CA PHE A 77 9.16 -8.92 10.24
C PHE A 77 8.64 -7.82 11.15
N GLU A 78 9.53 -6.91 11.49
CA GLU A 78 9.21 -5.61 12.08
C GLU A 78 9.80 -4.52 11.19
N LEU A 79 8.99 -3.54 10.79
CA LEU A 79 9.48 -2.36 10.09
C LEU A 79 9.77 -1.27 11.12
N LYS A 80 11.04 -0.86 11.24
CA LYS A 80 11.52 0.15 12.19
C LYS A 80 12.53 1.08 11.53
N ASN A 81 12.26 2.38 11.53
CA ASN A 81 13.13 3.42 10.94
C ASN A 81 13.63 3.08 9.53
N GLY A 82 12.74 2.60 8.66
CA GLY A 82 13.04 2.23 7.28
C GLY A 82 13.80 0.91 7.14
N ARG A 83 13.99 0.16 8.23
CA ARG A 83 14.66 -1.15 8.24
C ARG A 83 13.67 -2.25 8.53
N LEU A 84 13.73 -3.29 7.70
CA LEU A 84 12.87 -4.45 7.81
C LEU A 84 13.64 -5.57 8.52
N VAL A 85 13.36 -5.75 9.81
CA VAL A 85 14.14 -6.60 10.72
C VAL A 85 13.41 -7.92 10.99
N SER A 86 14.16 -9.01 11.05
CA SER A 86 13.69 -10.34 11.48
C SER A 86 14.77 -11.00 12.35
N GLY A 87 14.59 -10.96 13.68
CA GLY A 87 15.64 -11.38 14.62
C GLY A 87 16.93 -10.60 14.42
N ASP A 88 18.05 -11.31 14.23
CA ASP A 88 19.39 -10.71 13.98
C ASP A 88 19.64 -10.35 12.51
N TRP A 89 18.61 -10.34 11.67
CA TRP A 89 18.76 -10.16 10.23
C TRP A 89 17.90 -9.03 9.72
N ILE A 90 18.39 -8.35 8.69
CA ILE A 90 17.69 -7.28 8.00
C ILE A 90 17.45 -7.74 6.57
N LEU A 91 16.20 -7.69 6.13
CA LEU A 91 15.85 -7.93 4.73
C LEU A 91 15.90 -6.60 3.97
N GLY A 92 16.66 -6.53 2.89
CA GLY A 92 16.82 -5.27 2.17
C GLY A 92 17.42 -5.38 0.78
N ARG A 93 17.53 -4.22 0.14
CA ARG A 93 18.26 -4.03 -1.12
C ARG A 93 19.55 -3.25 -0.84
N ASN A 94 20.68 -3.72 -1.37
CA ASN A 94 21.96 -3.05 -1.22
C ASN A 94 21.98 -1.71 -1.99
N LEU A 95 22.56 -0.67 -1.40
CA LEU A 95 22.79 0.63 -2.06
C LEU A 95 23.84 0.53 -3.18
N THR A 96 24.77 -0.41 -3.07
CA THR A 96 25.83 -0.62 -4.07
C THR A 96 25.39 -1.70 -5.05
N GLU A 97 24.77 -1.27 -6.15
CA GLU A 97 24.28 -2.13 -7.22
C GLU A 97 24.70 -1.59 -8.60
N ASP A 98 24.63 -2.43 -9.64
CA ASP A 98 24.82 -1.95 -11.00
C ASP A 98 23.70 -0.98 -11.40
N ARG A 99 23.99 -0.10 -12.36
CA ARG A 99 23.06 0.95 -12.82
C ARG A 99 22.03 0.45 -13.84
N SER A 100 21.90 -0.85 -14.06
CA SER A 100 20.84 -1.37 -14.92
C SER A 100 19.48 -1.17 -14.25
N MET A 101 18.41 -1.23 -15.04
CA MET A 101 17.04 -1.27 -14.53
C MET A 101 16.50 -2.70 -14.42
N ALA A 102 17.38 -3.71 -14.51
CA ALA A 102 17.00 -5.09 -14.26
C ALA A 102 16.56 -5.28 -12.80
N PRO A 103 15.70 -6.28 -12.51
CA PRO A 103 15.30 -6.60 -11.15
C PRO A 103 16.50 -6.72 -10.20
N LYS A 104 16.37 -6.11 -9.03
CA LYS A 104 17.45 -6.04 -8.05
C LYS A 104 17.25 -7.05 -6.95
N LYS A 105 18.32 -7.74 -6.56
CA LYS A 105 18.24 -8.77 -5.53
C LYS A 105 17.85 -8.18 -4.19
N VAL A 106 16.91 -8.84 -3.51
CA VAL A 106 16.68 -8.65 -2.09
C VAL A 106 17.45 -9.73 -1.35
N SER A 107 18.18 -9.33 -0.32
CA SER A 107 18.99 -10.23 0.47
C SER A 107 18.72 -10.03 1.95
N TRP A 108 18.98 -11.09 2.71
CA TRP A 108 19.18 -11.07 4.14
C TRP A 108 20.59 -10.56 4.42
N PHE A 109 20.70 -9.63 5.35
CA PHE A 109 21.95 -9.06 5.84
C PHE A 109 22.01 -9.28 7.35
N LYS A 110 23.10 -9.86 7.85
CA LYS A 110 23.29 -10.02 9.29
C LYS A 110 23.43 -8.64 9.93
N ASP A 111 22.61 -8.34 10.93
CA ASP A 111 22.64 -7.05 11.61
C ASP A 111 23.99 -6.82 12.31
N GLY A 112 24.39 -5.56 12.42
CA GLY A 112 25.70 -5.16 12.96
C GLY A 112 26.89 -5.41 12.03
N THR A 113 26.67 -5.95 10.83
CA THR A 113 27.73 -6.09 9.81
C THR A 113 27.80 -4.86 8.90
N GLU A 114 28.97 -4.64 8.30
CA GLU A 114 29.19 -3.53 7.38
C GLU A 114 28.20 -3.52 6.19
N PRO A 115 27.88 -4.65 5.53
CA PRO A 115 26.87 -4.70 4.48
C PRO A 115 25.47 -4.23 4.91
N ALA A 116 25.07 -4.51 6.16
CA ALA A 116 23.78 -4.10 6.69
C ALA A 116 23.65 -2.57 6.86
N THR A 117 24.77 -1.84 6.85
CA THR A 117 24.75 -0.36 6.92
C THR A 117 24.38 0.28 5.58
N ARG A 118 24.56 -0.43 4.46
CA ARG A 118 24.41 0.09 3.10
C ARG A 118 23.15 -0.41 2.42
N LEU A 119 21.99 -0.20 3.05
CA LEU A 119 20.70 -0.65 2.54
C LEU A 119 19.81 0.54 2.14
N HIS A 120 19.05 0.36 1.06
CA HIS A 120 17.96 1.28 0.75
C HIS A 120 16.90 1.24 1.86
N PRO A 121 16.25 2.37 2.19
CA PRO A 121 15.14 2.38 3.12
C PRO A 121 13.94 1.61 2.54
N VAL A 122 13.21 0.98 3.44
CA VAL A 122 11.94 0.30 3.18
C VAL A 122 10.81 1.18 3.69
N THR A 123 9.83 1.48 2.84
CA THR A 123 8.64 2.24 3.22
C THR A 123 7.39 1.39 3.04
N ALA A 124 6.49 1.46 4.00
CA ALA A 124 5.15 0.90 3.89
C ALA A 124 4.17 1.97 3.41
N PHE A 125 3.18 1.58 2.61
CA PHE A 125 2.11 2.47 2.17
C PHE A 125 0.81 1.68 2.01
N GLU A 126 -0.32 2.35 2.17
CA GLU A 126 -1.63 1.75 1.97
C GLU A 126 -2.14 2.01 0.54
N GLU A 127 -2.58 0.95 -0.13
CA GLU A 127 -3.20 1.03 -1.44
C GLU A 127 -4.31 -0.01 -1.55
N GLY A 128 -5.50 0.40 -1.99
CA GLY A 128 -6.64 -0.53 -2.12
C GLY A 128 -7.13 -1.17 -0.81
N GLY A 129 -6.66 -0.71 0.35
CA GLY A 129 -6.94 -1.34 1.65
C GLY A 129 -5.90 -2.37 2.10
N GLU A 130 -4.85 -2.59 1.30
CA GLU A 130 -3.72 -3.45 1.64
C GLU A 130 -2.48 -2.61 1.95
N HIS A 131 -1.63 -3.11 2.84
CA HIS A 131 -0.32 -2.53 3.06
C HIS A 131 0.67 -3.15 2.05
N LYS A 132 1.41 -2.29 1.36
CA LYS A 132 2.48 -2.66 0.42
C LYS A 132 3.81 -2.09 0.91
N LEU A 133 4.92 -2.68 0.49
CA LEU A 133 6.28 -2.21 0.79
C LEU A 133 6.98 -1.74 -0.48
N LYS A 134 7.73 -0.65 -0.37
CA LYS A 134 8.74 -0.25 -1.37
C LYS A 134 10.13 -0.40 -0.79
N PHE A 135 11.02 -0.96 -1.60
CA PHE A 135 12.44 -1.08 -1.31
C PHE A 135 13.16 -0.08 -2.19
N GLY A 136 13.56 1.07 -1.64
CA GLY A 136 14.18 2.15 -2.42
C GLY A 136 13.39 2.53 -3.68
N GLY A 137 12.07 2.64 -3.54
CA GLY A 137 11.14 3.07 -4.60
C GLY A 137 10.54 1.96 -5.47
N GLY A 138 11.06 0.73 -5.43
CA GLY A 138 10.54 -0.39 -6.22
C GLY A 138 9.72 -1.39 -5.41
N SER A 139 8.91 -2.18 -6.10
CA SER A 139 8.01 -3.20 -5.52
C SER A 139 8.67 -4.59 -5.54
N LEU A 140 8.32 -5.45 -4.57
CA LEU A 140 8.87 -6.81 -4.56
C LEU A 140 8.23 -7.69 -5.62
N ILE A 141 9.06 -8.40 -6.39
CA ILE A 141 8.65 -9.47 -7.31
C ILE A 141 9.31 -10.79 -6.89
N ALA A 142 8.84 -11.89 -7.47
CA ALA A 142 9.45 -13.21 -7.33
C ALA A 142 9.79 -13.79 -8.70
N GLU A 143 11.05 -14.22 -8.86
CA GLU A 143 11.56 -14.87 -10.08
C GLU A 143 12.37 -16.09 -9.67
N ASP A 144 12.09 -17.26 -10.27
CA ASP A 144 12.80 -18.52 -9.99
C ASP A 144 12.94 -18.87 -8.50
N GLY A 145 11.96 -18.48 -7.67
CA GLY A 145 11.94 -18.67 -6.22
C GLY A 145 12.70 -17.61 -5.42
N GLY A 146 13.54 -16.81 -6.08
CA GLY A 146 14.24 -15.68 -5.48
C GLY A 146 13.34 -14.44 -5.34
N VAL A 147 13.67 -13.61 -4.36
CA VAL A 147 13.00 -12.33 -4.12
C VAL A 147 13.81 -11.19 -4.73
N PHE A 148 13.13 -10.35 -5.52
CA PHE A 148 13.74 -9.21 -6.21
C PHE A 148 12.88 -7.95 -6.04
N VAL A 149 13.45 -6.81 -6.40
CA VAL A 149 12.76 -5.54 -6.53
C VAL A 149 12.66 -5.18 -8.00
N ASP A 150 11.43 -4.97 -8.48
CA ASP A 150 11.21 -4.35 -9.79
C ASP A 150 11.29 -2.83 -9.68
N LEU A 151 12.14 -2.24 -10.52
CA LEU A 151 12.34 -0.80 -10.63
C LEU A 151 11.50 -0.17 -11.75
N PHE A 152 11.00 -0.96 -12.70
CA PHE A 152 10.21 -0.47 -13.84
C PHE A 152 8.73 -0.27 -13.51
N GLY A 153 8.22 -0.92 -12.47
CA GLY A 153 6.79 -0.86 -12.14
C GLY A 153 5.92 -1.61 -13.15
N GLY A 154 6.41 -2.77 -13.62
CA GLY A 154 5.60 -3.73 -14.38
C GLY A 154 4.45 -4.30 -13.53
N GLU A 155 3.60 -5.15 -14.14
CA GLU A 155 2.41 -5.74 -13.49
C GLU A 155 2.68 -6.07 -12.01
N GLU A 156 1.90 -5.43 -11.13
CA GLU A 156 2.09 -5.47 -9.69
C GLU A 156 2.28 -6.91 -9.20
N ALA A 157 3.52 -7.30 -8.88
CA ALA A 157 3.68 -8.29 -7.85
C ALA A 157 3.28 -7.61 -6.55
N VAL A 158 2.03 -7.82 -6.17
CA VAL A 158 1.46 -7.32 -4.93
C VAL A 158 2.20 -8.03 -3.80
N ALA A 159 3.18 -7.34 -3.22
CA ALA A 159 3.75 -7.72 -1.94
C ALA A 159 2.67 -7.47 -0.89
N ALA A 160 1.78 -8.44 -0.72
CA ALA A 160 0.71 -8.36 0.25
C ALA A 160 1.32 -8.54 1.64
N LEU A 161 1.21 -7.50 2.46
CA LEU A 161 1.53 -7.58 3.87
C LEU A 161 0.39 -8.25 4.62
N GLN A 162 0.69 -9.36 5.30
CA GLN A 162 -0.23 -9.96 6.25
C GLN A 162 0.21 -9.55 7.66
N LEU A 163 -0.46 -8.52 8.17
CA LEU A 163 -0.31 -8.07 9.55
C LEU A 163 -0.82 -9.16 10.48
N GLN A 164 -0.01 -9.55 11.47
CA GLN A 164 -0.47 -10.45 12.53
C GLN A 164 -0.99 -9.60 13.68
N PHE A 165 -2.31 -9.44 13.74
CA PHE A 165 -2.95 -8.85 14.92
C PHE A 165 -2.91 -9.88 16.04
N LYS A 166 -2.23 -9.55 17.13
CA LYS A 166 -2.27 -10.33 18.37
C LYS A 166 -3.48 -9.83 19.17
N GLU A 167 -4.47 -10.69 19.38
CA GLU A 167 -5.62 -10.44 20.28
C GLU A 167 -5.17 -10.21 21.72
#